data_AF-B5VJZ2-F1
#
_entry.id   AF-B5VJZ2-F1
#
_cell.length_a   1.000
_cell.length_b   1.000
_cell.length_c   1.000
_cell.angle_alpha   90.00
_cell.angle_beta   90.00
_cell.angle_gamma   90.00
#
_symmetry.space_group_name_H-M   'P 1'
#
loop_
_entity.id
_entity.type
_entity.pdbx_description
1 polymer ?
#
loop_
_entity_poly.entity_id
_entity_poly.type
_entity_poly.pdbx_seq_one_letter_code
_entity_poly.pdbx_strand_id
1 'polypeptide(L)'
;MRYELVANKVFAQFSSFVDSVIAKAELDPLDIDAVLLTGGVSFTPKLTTNLEYTLPESVEILGPQNKNASNNPNELAASGAALQARLISDYDADELAEALQPVIVNTPHLKKAIGLIGAKGEFHPVLLAETSFPVQKKLTLKQAKGDFLIGVYEGDHHIEEKTLEPTPKEENAEEDDESEWSDDEPEVVREKLYTLGTKLMELGIKNANGVEIIFNINKDGALRVTARDLKTGNAVKGEL
;
A
#
# COMPACT_ATOMS: atom_id res chain seq x y z
N MET A 1 -9.76 -32.11 7.29
CA MET A 1 -10.43 -32.11 8.62
C MET A 1 -9.67 -32.78 9.76
N ARG A 2 -9.33 -34.09 9.78
CA ARG A 2 -8.67 -34.68 10.98
C ARG A 2 -7.26 -34.14 11.26
N TYR A 3 -6.47 -33.90 10.21
CA TYR A 3 -5.15 -33.25 10.32
C TYR A 3 -5.25 -31.83 10.90
N GLU A 4 -6.17 -31.04 10.36
CA GLU A 4 -6.33 -29.63 10.75
C GLU A 4 -6.80 -29.50 12.21
N LEU A 5 -7.69 -30.37 12.69
CA LEU A 5 -8.13 -30.36 14.08
C LEU A 5 -6.97 -30.59 15.06
N VAL A 6 -6.04 -31.49 14.72
CA VAL A 6 -4.88 -31.81 15.56
C VAL A 6 -3.83 -30.70 15.46
N ALA A 7 -3.62 -30.14 14.27
CA ALA A 7 -2.64 -29.09 14.01
C ALA A 7 -3.15 -27.67 14.31
N ASN A 8 -4.42 -27.50 14.69
CA ASN A 8 -5.07 -26.19 14.83
C ASN A 8 -4.30 -25.25 15.77
N LYS A 9 -3.75 -25.78 16.86
CA LYS A 9 -2.94 -25.00 17.81
C LYS A 9 -1.69 -24.41 17.15
N VAL A 10 -1.05 -25.14 16.24
CA VAL A 10 0.13 -24.67 15.50
C VAL A 10 -0.28 -23.62 14.47
N PHE A 11 -1.40 -23.81 13.78
CA PHE A 11 -1.89 -22.80 12.84
C PHE A 11 -2.29 -21.49 13.51
N ALA A 12 -2.91 -21.55 14.69
CA ALA A 12 -3.20 -20.36 15.48
C ALA A 12 -1.94 -19.60 15.91
N GLN A 13 -0.83 -20.32 16.18
CA GLN A 13 0.46 -19.68 16.47
C GLN A 13 1.01 -18.91 15.27
N PHE A 14 0.77 -19.36 14.03
CA PHE A 14 1.17 -18.61 12.84
C PHE A 14 0.40 -17.30 12.70
N SER A 15 -0.92 -17.31 12.86
CA SER A 15 -1.73 -16.07 12.84
C SER A 15 -1.27 -15.10 13.93
N SER A 16 -1.14 -15.58 15.17
CA SER A 16 -0.67 -14.75 16.28
C SER A 16 0.74 -14.19 16.05
N PHE A 17 1.62 -14.94 15.39
CA PHE A 17 2.94 -14.44 15.02
C PHE A 17 2.85 -13.29 14.01
N VAL A 18 2.00 -13.42 12.98
CA VAL A 18 1.76 -12.35 11.99
C VAL A 18 1.26 -11.08 12.69
N ASP A 19 0.24 -11.20 13.55
CA ASP A 19 -0.30 -10.07 14.31
C ASP A 19 0.77 -9.41 15.18
N SER A 20 1.61 -10.22 15.84
CA SER A 20 2.70 -9.72 16.67
C SER A 20 3.77 -8.96 15.88
N VAL A 21 4.02 -9.35 14.63
CA VAL A 21 4.99 -8.70 13.75
C VAL A 21 4.43 -7.38 13.23
N ILE A 22 3.16 -7.36 12.84
CA ILE A 22 2.45 -6.13 12.41
C ILE A 22 2.45 -5.10 13.55
N ALA A 23 2.06 -5.52 14.76
CA ALA A 23 2.07 -4.66 15.94
C ALA A 23 3.48 -4.19 16.32
N LYS A 24 4.51 -5.05 16.20
CA LYS A 24 5.91 -4.69 16.45
C LYS A 24 6.44 -3.68 15.43
N ALA A 25 5.91 -3.69 14.20
CA ALA A 25 6.23 -2.71 13.19
C ALA A 25 5.46 -1.38 13.36
N GLU A 26 4.62 -1.27 14.41
CA GLU A 26 3.75 -0.11 14.66
C GLU A 26 2.78 0.15 13.48
N LEU A 27 2.37 -0.91 12.79
CA LEU A 27 1.41 -0.88 11.68
C LEU A 27 0.08 -1.53 12.09
N ASP A 28 -0.97 -1.27 11.32
CA ASP A 28 -2.23 -1.99 11.39
C ASP A 28 -2.38 -3.00 10.23
N PRO A 29 -3.19 -4.07 10.35
CA PRO A 29 -3.52 -4.94 9.23
C PRO A 29 -4.00 -4.21 7.96
N LEU A 30 -4.66 -3.05 8.09
CA LEU A 30 -5.08 -2.22 6.94
C LEU A 30 -3.92 -1.53 6.21
N ASP A 31 -2.73 -1.48 6.81
CA ASP A 31 -1.53 -0.95 6.16
C ASP A 31 -0.80 -1.98 5.31
N ILE A 32 -1.21 -3.25 5.36
CA ILE A 32 -0.59 -4.34 4.62
C ILE A 32 -1.25 -4.46 3.25
N ASP A 33 -0.49 -4.31 2.17
CA ASP A 33 -1.02 -4.50 0.82
C ASP A 33 -1.09 -5.98 0.42
N ALA A 34 -0.08 -6.76 0.80
CA ALA A 34 0.04 -8.17 0.41
C ALA A 34 0.85 -9.00 1.41
N VAL A 35 0.55 -10.30 1.47
CA VAL A 35 1.27 -11.30 2.27
C VAL A 35 1.84 -12.37 1.35
N LEU A 36 3.17 -12.46 1.25
CA LEU A 36 3.87 -13.47 0.46
C LEU A 36 4.15 -14.73 1.28
N LEU A 37 3.54 -15.85 0.91
CA LEU A 37 3.75 -17.13 1.58
C LEU A 37 4.98 -17.87 0.97
N THR A 38 5.97 -18.17 1.82
CA THR A 38 7.23 -18.82 1.41
C THR A 38 7.53 -20.09 2.21
N GLY A 39 8.16 -21.08 1.56
CA GLY A 39 8.53 -22.36 2.16
C GLY A 39 7.44 -23.45 2.12
N GLY A 40 7.79 -24.67 2.53
CA GLY A 40 6.95 -25.85 2.33
C GLY A 40 5.64 -25.84 3.11
N VAL A 41 5.62 -25.18 4.27
CA VAL A 41 4.43 -25.06 5.12
C VAL A 41 3.35 -24.20 4.45
N SER A 42 3.73 -23.30 3.54
CA SER A 42 2.81 -22.44 2.78
C SER A 42 1.86 -23.19 1.84
N PHE A 43 2.10 -24.46 1.57
CA PHE A 43 1.16 -25.32 0.84
C PHE A 43 -0.04 -25.77 1.69
N THR A 44 -0.07 -25.43 2.97
CA THR A 44 -1.19 -25.79 3.86
C THR A 44 -2.38 -24.87 3.59
N PRO A 45 -3.51 -25.35 3.03
CA PRO A 45 -4.63 -24.48 2.64
C PRO A 45 -5.25 -23.73 3.83
N LYS A 46 -5.28 -24.39 5.00
CA LYS A 46 -5.81 -23.81 6.24
C LYS A 46 -5.07 -22.54 6.69
N LEU A 47 -3.79 -22.40 6.34
CA LEU A 47 -3.02 -21.19 6.63
C LEU A 47 -3.57 -19.99 5.86
N THR A 48 -3.81 -20.17 4.56
CA THR A 48 -4.40 -19.13 3.69
C THR A 48 -5.77 -18.71 4.21
N THR A 49 -6.67 -19.65 4.46
CA THR A 49 -8.01 -19.34 4.99
C THR A 49 -7.97 -18.64 6.35
N ASN A 50 -7.04 -19.01 7.23
CA ASN A 50 -6.90 -18.32 8.51
C ASN A 50 -6.41 -16.87 8.34
N LEU A 51 -5.51 -16.62 7.39
CA LEU A 51 -5.04 -15.26 7.08
C LEU A 51 -6.14 -14.43 6.41
N GLU A 52 -6.90 -15.00 5.48
CA GLU A 52 -8.07 -14.36 4.86
C GLU A 52 -9.13 -13.95 5.90
N TYR A 53 -9.27 -14.72 6.98
CA TYR A 53 -10.17 -14.39 8.08
C TYR A 53 -9.62 -13.31 9.04
N THR A 54 -8.30 -13.22 9.17
CA THR A 54 -7.64 -12.31 10.14
C THR A 54 -7.35 -10.95 9.53
N LEU A 55 -7.01 -10.94 8.23
CA LEU A 55 -6.60 -9.74 7.51
C LEU A 55 -7.78 -9.16 6.70
N PRO A 56 -7.78 -7.84 6.44
CA PRO A 56 -8.77 -7.21 5.57
C PRO A 56 -8.80 -7.83 4.17
N GLU A 57 -9.96 -7.80 3.51
CA GLU A 57 -10.10 -8.29 2.13
C GLU A 57 -9.24 -7.55 1.10
N SER A 58 -8.80 -6.33 1.43
CA SER A 58 -7.88 -5.56 0.59
C SER A 58 -6.47 -6.20 0.51
N VAL A 59 -6.12 -7.06 1.47
CA VAL A 59 -4.78 -7.66 1.55
C VAL A 59 -4.68 -8.87 0.62
N GLU A 60 -3.78 -8.81 -0.36
CA GLU A 60 -3.58 -9.93 -1.27
C GLU A 60 -2.68 -11.02 -0.67
N ILE A 61 -3.22 -12.22 -0.47
CA ILE A 61 -2.44 -13.36 0.04
C ILE A 61 -1.83 -14.13 -1.14
N LEU A 62 -0.53 -13.95 -1.36
CA LEU A 62 0.22 -14.54 -2.46
C LEU A 62 0.78 -15.92 -2.07
N GLY A 63 -0.05 -16.94 -2.23
CA GLY A 63 0.31 -18.35 -2.01
C GLY A 63 -0.27 -19.30 -3.07
N PRO A 64 -0.05 -20.61 -2.94
CA PRO A 64 -0.44 -21.61 -3.95
C PRO A 64 -1.93 -21.64 -4.31
N GLN A 65 -2.78 -21.16 -3.40
CA GLN A 65 -4.23 -21.14 -3.56
C GLN A 65 -4.74 -19.87 -4.29
N ASN A 66 -3.90 -18.83 -4.41
CA ASN A 66 -4.27 -17.59 -5.08
C ASN A 66 -4.04 -17.74 -6.60
N LYS A 67 -5.07 -17.43 -7.38
CA LYS A 67 -5.03 -17.53 -8.86
C LYS A 67 -4.05 -16.54 -9.51
N ASN A 68 -3.75 -15.43 -8.83
CA ASN A 68 -2.80 -14.42 -9.28
C ASN A 68 -1.36 -14.74 -8.87
N ALA A 69 -1.17 -15.69 -7.96
CA ALA A 69 0.15 -16.10 -7.51
C ALA A 69 0.82 -16.98 -8.59
N SER A 70 1.91 -16.48 -9.16
CA SER A 70 2.77 -17.24 -10.09
C SER A 70 3.95 -17.91 -9.38
N ASN A 71 4.10 -17.69 -8.08
CA ASN A 71 5.20 -18.17 -7.27
C ASN A 71 5.00 -19.59 -6.74
N ASN A 72 6.03 -20.43 -6.85
CA ASN A 72 6.15 -21.65 -6.05
C ASN A 72 6.84 -21.31 -4.71
N PRO A 73 6.17 -21.45 -3.54
CA PRO A 73 6.73 -21.08 -2.25
C PRO A 73 8.08 -21.73 -1.92
N ASN A 74 8.35 -22.95 -2.39
CA ASN A 74 9.60 -23.67 -2.12
C ASN A 74 10.78 -23.16 -2.96
N GLU A 75 10.50 -22.53 -4.10
CA GLU A 75 11.53 -22.10 -5.04
C GLU A 75 11.86 -20.62 -4.86
N LEU A 76 10.99 -19.83 -4.22
CA LEU A 76 11.14 -18.38 -4.08
C LEU A 76 12.53 -17.94 -3.60
N ALA A 77 13.07 -18.58 -2.55
CA ALA A 77 14.39 -18.23 -2.03
C ALA A 77 15.52 -18.52 -3.02
N ALA A 78 15.49 -19.71 -3.66
CA ALA A 78 16.51 -20.10 -4.63
C ALA A 78 16.41 -19.28 -5.92
N SER A 79 15.20 -19.02 -6.40
CA SER A 79 14.93 -18.18 -7.57
C SER A 79 15.38 -16.73 -7.33
N GLY A 80 15.08 -16.17 -6.15
CA GLY A 80 15.56 -14.84 -5.75
C GLY A 80 17.08 -14.77 -5.71
N ALA A 81 17.74 -15.78 -5.12
CA ALA A 81 19.20 -15.87 -5.08
C ALA A 81 19.81 -15.99 -6.49
N ALA A 82 19.21 -16.78 -7.38
CA ALA A 82 19.68 -16.93 -8.76
C ALA A 82 19.51 -15.65 -9.58
N LEU A 83 18.39 -14.93 -9.41
CA LEU A 83 18.17 -13.63 -10.04
C LEU A 83 19.19 -12.60 -9.53
N GLN A 84 19.42 -12.56 -8.22
CA GLN A 84 20.43 -11.67 -7.64
C GLN A 84 21.82 -12.02 -8.15
N ALA A 85 22.21 -13.29 -8.17
CA ALA A 85 23.49 -13.77 -8.68
C ALA A 85 23.71 -13.37 -10.14
N ARG A 86 22.67 -13.39 -10.97
CA ARG A 86 22.73 -12.92 -12.36
C ARG A 86 22.93 -11.40 -12.45
N LEU A 87 22.30 -10.62 -11.58
CA LEU A 87 22.46 -9.15 -11.59
C LEU A 87 23.87 -8.72 -11.18
N ILE A 88 24.52 -9.53 -10.33
CA ILE A 88 25.84 -9.24 -9.79
C ILE A 88 26.97 -10.06 -10.42
N SER A 89 26.71 -10.85 -11.46
CA SER A 89 27.68 -11.80 -12.01
C SER A 89 28.95 -11.18 -12.55
N ASP A 90 28.86 -9.91 -12.97
CA ASP A 90 29.94 -9.19 -13.62
C ASP A 90 30.74 -8.32 -12.63
N TYR A 91 30.31 -8.25 -11.36
CA TYR A 91 30.97 -7.48 -10.31
C TYR A 91 32.01 -8.32 -9.59
N ASP A 92 33.14 -7.72 -9.24
CA ASP A 92 34.13 -8.39 -8.41
C ASP A 92 33.80 -8.29 -6.91
N ALA A 93 34.58 -9.00 -6.09
CA ALA A 93 34.34 -9.05 -4.65
C ALA A 93 34.55 -7.69 -3.96
N ASP A 94 35.42 -6.84 -4.49
CA ASP A 94 35.73 -5.54 -3.92
C ASP A 94 34.60 -4.54 -4.24
N GLU A 95 34.10 -4.54 -5.48
CA GLU A 95 32.93 -3.77 -5.90
C GLU A 95 31.68 -4.15 -5.10
N LEU A 96 31.48 -5.44 -4.83
CA LEU A 96 30.36 -5.90 -4.00
C LEU A 96 30.51 -5.48 -2.54
N ALA A 97 31.73 -5.51 -1.99
CA ALA A 97 32.00 -5.03 -0.65
C ALA A 97 31.76 -3.52 -0.53
N GLU A 98 32.11 -2.74 -1.57
CA GLU A 98 31.80 -1.32 -1.64
C GLU A 98 30.29 -1.08 -1.71
N ALA A 99 29.56 -1.83 -2.54
CA ALA A 99 28.10 -1.71 -2.66
C ALA A 99 27.33 -2.00 -1.36
N LEU A 100 27.89 -2.84 -0.48
CA LEU A 100 27.30 -3.20 0.81
C LEU A 100 27.65 -2.22 1.95
N GLN A 101 28.40 -1.15 1.66
CA GLN A 101 28.75 -0.17 2.69
C GLN A 101 27.49 0.49 3.27
N PRO A 102 27.44 0.76 4.58
CA PRO A 102 26.27 1.36 5.22
C PRO A 102 25.86 2.71 4.63
N VAL A 103 26.81 3.48 4.09
CA VAL A 103 26.52 4.76 3.42
C VAL A 103 25.70 4.61 2.13
N ILE A 104 25.72 3.42 1.52
CA ILE A 104 24.97 3.08 0.31
C ILE A 104 23.64 2.43 0.68
N VAL A 105 23.66 1.48 1.62
CA VAL A 105 22.48 0.71 2.02
C VAL A 105 21.52 1.53 2.88
N ASN A 106 22.04 2.33 3.82
CA ASN A 106 21.21 3.14 4.70
C ASN A 106 20.82 4.43 3.98
N THR A 107 19.65 4.38 3.35
CA THR A 107 19.02 5.55 2.76
C THR A 107 18.06 6.19 3.76
N PRO A 108 17.92 7.53 3.75
CA PRO A 108 16.90 8.19 4.54
C PRO A 108 15.49 7.89 3.98
N HIS A 109 14.52 7.83 4.88
CA HIS A 109 13.13 7.49 4.57
C HIS A 109 12.21 8.66 4.94
N LEU A 110 11.10 8.82 4.22
CA LEU A 110 10.08 9.82 4.52
C LEU A 110 9.28 9.43 5.76
N LYS A 111 9.10 10.37 6.69
CA LYS A 111 8.26 10.14 7.89
C LYS A 111 6.76 10.23 7.59
N LYS A 112 6.37 11.10 6.66
CA LYS A 112 4.98 11.39 6.31
C LYS A 112 4.74 11.14 4.83
N ALA A 113 3.50 10.83 4.46
CA ALA A 113 3.14 10.75 3.06
C ALA A 113 3.08 12.15 2.44
N ILE A 114 3.44 12.26 1.16
CA ILE A 114 3.33 13.49 0.38
C ILE A 114 2.35 13.23 -0.77
N GLY A 115 1.38 14.11 -0.90
CA GLY A 115 0.26 13.91 -1.81
C GLY A 115 -0.32 15.20 -2.38
N LEU A 116 -1.38 15.01 -3.15
CA LEU A 116 -2.15 16.06 -3.79
C LEU A 116 -3.52 16.18 -3.12
N ILE A 117 -4.07 17.39 -3.12
CA ILE A 117 -5.45 17.61 -2.71
C ILE A 117 -6.38 17.59 -3.93
N GLY A 118 -7.44 16.79 -3.85
CA GLY A 118 -8.51 16.73 -4.84
C GLY A 118 -9.46 17.93 -4.71
N ALA A 119 -10.33 18.12 -5.70
CA ALA A 119 -11.28 19.24 -5.74
C ALA A 119 -12.29 19.25 -4.56
N LYS A 120 -12.54 18.08 -3.96
CA LYS A 120 -13.43 17.90 -2.80
C LYS A 120 -12.71 17.97 -1.46
N GLY A 121 -11.40 18.24 -1.44
CA GLY A 121 -10.58 18.19 -0.24
C GLY A 121 -10.04 16.80 0.12
N GLU A 122 -10.26 15.80 -0.73
CA GLU A 122 -9.72 14.44 -0.56
C GLU A 122 -8.19 14.45 -0.75
N PHE A 123 -7.44 13.81 0.14
CA PHE A 123 -6.00 13.67 0.02
C PHE A 123 -5.64 12.42 -0.80
N HIS A 124 -4.85 12.60 -1.85
CA HIS A 124 -4.34 11.52 -2.68
C HIS A 124 -2.82 11.37 -2.46
N PRO A 125 -2.37 10.34 -1.72
CA PRO A 125 -0.95 10.11 -1.49
C PRO A 125 -0.24 9.74 -2.79
N VAL A 126 0.94 10.32 -3.04
CA VAL A 126 1.79 9.99 -4.20
C VAL A 126 3.06 9.27 -3.73
N LEU A 127 3.70 9.83 -2.72
CA LEU A 127 4.81 9.23 -1.97
C LEU A 127 4.26 8.81 -0.62
N LEU A 128 4.40 7.53 -0.27
CA LEU A 128 3.92 6.99 0.99
C LEU A 128 4.95 7.24 2.11
N ALA A 129 4.52 7.14 3.35
CA ALA A 129 5.44 7.06 4.48
C ALA A 129 6.42 5.88 4.26
N GLU A 130 7.63 6.00 4.82
CA GLU A 130 8.73 5.05 4.64
C GLU A 130 9.22 4.88 3.19
N THR A 131 8.89 5.80 2.28
CA THR A 131 9.55 5.83 0.97
C THR A 131 10.98 6.32 1.12
N SER A 132 11.96 5.52 0.67
CA SER A 132 13.38 5.92 0.65
C SER A 132 13.67 6.97 -0.44
N PHE A 133 14.62 7.86 -0.19
CA PHE A 133 15.06 8.87 -1.16
C PHE A 133 16.59 8.86 -1.35
N PRO A 134 17.10 9.16 -2.57
CA PRO A 134 16.48 9.93 -3.65
C PRO A 134 15.43 9.16 -4.48
N VAL A 135 14.27 9.79 -4.73
CA VAL A 135 13.15 9.17 -5.46
C VAL A 135 12.52 10.13 -6.45
N GLN A 136 12.02 9.60 -7.57
CA GLN A 136 11.20 10.33 -8.52
C GLN A 136 9.90 9.57 -8.81
N LYS A 137 8.75 10.21 -8.59
CA LYS A 137 7.45 9.72 -9.05
C LYS A 137 6.81 10.69 -10.02
N LYS A 138 6.14 10.12 -11.03
CA LYS A 138 5.43 10.86 -12.07
C LYS A 138 3.96 10.45 -12.06
N LEU A 139 3.08 11.44 -12.02
CA LEU A 139 1.65 11.28 -12.16
C LEU A 139 1.21 11.96 -13.46
N THR A 140 0.50 11.24 -14.32
CA THR A 140 0.06 11.77 -15.62
C THR A 140 -1.46 11.82 -15.71
N LEU A 141 -2.02 13.02 -15.71
CA LEU A 141 -3.44 13.31 -15.85
C LEU A 141 -3.75 13.66 -17.31
N LYS A 142 -4.02 12.64 -18.14
CA LYS A 142 -4.19 12.81 -19.60
C LYS A 142 -5.47 13.57 -20.00
N GLN A 143 -6.52 13.50 -19.19
CA GLN A 143 -7.84 14.08 -19.49
C GLN A 143 -8.05 15.48 -18.87
N ALA A 144 -7.05 16.00 -18.16
CA ALA A 144 -7.11 17.31 -17.51
C ALA A 144 -7.12 18.45 -18.55
N LYS A 145 -8.21 19.24 -18.60
CA LYS A 145 -8.34 20.43 -19.46
C LYS A 145 -8.72 21.66 -18.66
N GLY A 146 -8.00 22.77 -18.86
CA GLY A 146 -8.30 24.06 -18.23
C GLY A 146 -7.19 24.57 -17.30
N ASP A 147 -7.56 25.44 -16.37
CA ASP A 147 -6.66 26.00 -15.36
C ASP A 147 -6.64 25.08 -14.13
N PHE A 148 -5.45 24.71 -13.67
CA PHE A 148 -5.24 23.81 -12.53
C PHE A 148 -4.44 24.50 -11.43
N LEU A 149 -4.93 24.41 -10.21
CA LEU A 149 -4.18 24.69 -9.00
C LEU A 149 -3.84 23.36 -8.33
N ILE A 150 -2.55 23.09 -8.18
CA ILE A 150 -2.01 21.86 -7.61
C ILE A 150 -1.48 22.21 -6.23
N GLY A 151 -2.24 21.83 -5.20
CA GLY A 151 -1.80 21.92 -3.81
C GLY A 151 -1.11 20.63 -3.38
N VAL A 152 0.14 20.75 -2.92
CA VAL A 152 0.93 19.64 -2.39
C VAL A 152 0.96 19.76 -0.87
N TYR A 153 0.58 18.67 -0.20
CA TYR A 153 0.46 18.60 1.25
C TYR A 153 1.17 17.37 1.79
N GLU A 154 1.58 17.45 3.05
CA GLU A 154 1.87 16.26 3.85
C GLU A 154 0.55 15.64 4.32
N GLY A 155 0.55 14.32 4.50
CA GLY A 155 -0.57 13.58 5.07
C GLY A 155 -0.09 12.49 6.02
N ASP A 156 -0.78 12.39 7.15
CA ASP A 156 -0.64 11.28 8.09
C ASP A 156 -1.86 10.36 7.90
N HIS A 157 -1.63 9.07 7.76
CA HIS A 157 -2.72 8.10 7.71
C HIS A 157 -3.17 7.79 9.13
N HIS A 158 -4.48 7.67 9.31
CA HIS A 158 -5.08 7.15 10.53
C HIS A 158 -6.22 6.21 10.14
N ILE A 159 -6.56 5.33 11.07
CA ILE A 159 -7.64 4.37 10.88
C ILE A 159 -8.81 4.88 11.68
N GLU A 160 -9.91 5.17 10.99
CA GLU A 160 -11.18 5.49 11.63
C GLU A 160 -12.09 4.28 11.56
N GLU A 161 -12.70 3.96 12.69
CA GLU A 161 -13.71 2.92 12.80
C GLU A 161 -15.07 3.58 12.62
N LYS A 162 -15.76 3.23 11.54
CA LYS A 162 -17.11 3.72 11.29
C LYS A 162 -18.08 2.57 11.54
N THR A 163 -18.88 2.69 12.60
CA THR A 163 -20.01 1.80 12.85
C THR A 163 -21.13 2.16 11.88
N LEU A 164 -21.41 1.30 10.90
CA LEU A 164 -22.59 1.46 10.05
C LEU A 164 -23.80 0.94 10.83
N GLU A 165 -24.77 1.81 11.09
CA GLU A 165 -26.07 1.37 11.59
C GLU A 165 -26.87 0.71 10.44
N PRO A 166 -27.54 -0.42 10.68
CA PRO A 166 -28.21 -1.19 9.65
C PRO A 166 -29.32 -0.39 8.96
N THR A 167 -29.42 -0.52 7.64
CA THR A 167 -30.52 0.06 6.85
C THR A 167 -31.86 -0.53 7.31
N PRO A 168 -32.86 0.30 7.69
CA PRO A 168 -34.19 -0.21 8.03
C PRO A 168 -34.81 -0.89 6.80
N LYS A 169 -35.25 -2.14 6.94
CA LYS A 169 -36.08 -2.80 5.92
C LYS A 169 -37.37 -1.97 5.75
N GLU A 170 -37.66 -1.54 4.52
CA GLU A 170 -38.96 -0.95 4.18
C GLU A 170 -40.06 -2.01 4.40
N GLU A 171 -41.00 -1.71 5.29
CA GLU A 171 -42.21 -2.52 5.50
C GLU A 171 -43.09 -2.47 4.25
N ASN A 172 -43.08 -3.53 3.43
CA ASN A 172 -44.19 -3.91 2.57
C ASN A 172 -44.04 -5.36 2.09
N ALA A 173 -44.67 -6.30 2.80
CA ALA A 173 -45.48 -7.40 2.24
C ALA A 173 -45.79 -8.42 3.34
N GLU A 174 -47.08 -8.72 3.49
CA GLU A 174 -47.62 -9.79 4.32
C GLU A 174 -47.24 -11.19 3.76
N GLU A 175 -47.16 -12.15 4.69
CA GLU A 175 -47.17 -13.63 4.56
C GLU A 175 -45.85 -14.41 4.32
N ASP A 176 -45.51 -15.18 5.36
CA ASP A 176 -44.81 -16.49 5.44
C ASP A 176 -43.52 -16.74 4.62
N ASP A 177 -42.36 -16.70 5.30
CA ASP A 177 -41.43 -17.85 5.31
C ASP A 177 -40.34 -17.72 6.39
N GLU A 178 -39.95 -18.86 6.98
CA GLU A 178 -38.98 -19.01 8.06
C GLU A 178 -37.60 -18.40 7.74
N SER A 179 -37.20 -17.33 8.43
CA SER A 179 -35.80 -16.87 8.49
C SER A 179 -35.52 -16.05 9.76
N GLU A 180 -35.66 -16.70 10.91
CA GLU A 180 -35.34 -16.16 12.24
C GLU A 180 -33.83 -16.16 12.50
N TRP A 181 -32.99 -15.55 11.65
CA TRP A 181 -31.56 -15.24 11.92
C TRP A 181 -31.06 -14.09 11.01
N SER A 182 -31.59 -12.87 11.18
CA SER A 182 -30.88 -11.66 10.73
C SER A 182 -29.96 -11.24 11.87
N ASP A 183 -28.68 -11.61 11.77
CA ASP A 183 -27.64 -11.18 12.69
C ASP A 183 -27.38 -9.69 12.41
N ASP A 184 -28.26 -8.82 12.92
CA ASP A 184 -28.15 -7.35 12.83
C ASP A 184 -27.08 -6.85 13.84
N GLU A 185 -25.87 -7.41 13.76
CA GLU A 185 -24.70 -6.81 14.41
C GLU A 185 -24.21 -5.64 13.55
N PRO A 186 -23.96 -4.46 14.13
CA PRO A 186 -23.44 -3.33 13.36
C PRO A 186 -22.05 -3.67 12.83
N GLU A 187 -21.90 -3.75 11.51
CA GLU A 187 -20.60 -3.95 10.88
C GLU A 187 -19.71 -2.73 11.16
N VAL A 188 -18.66 -2.96 11.96
CA VAL A 188 -17.60 -1.97 12.17
C VAL A 188 -16.66 -2.03 10.98
N VAL A 189 -16.88 -1.13 10.01
CA VAL A 189 -15.98 -0.98 8.87
C VAL A 189 -14.84 -0.07 9.29
N ARG A 190 -13.62 -0.61 9.29
CA ARG A 190 -12.38 0.15 9.57
C ARG A 190 -11.85 0.66 8.23
N GLU A 191 -11.77 1.98 8.06
CA GLU A 191 -11.28 2.60 6.82
C GLU A 191 -9.97 3.36 7.07
N LYS A 192 -9.03 3.25 6.12
CA LYS A 192 -7.79 4.02 6.12
C LYS A 192 -8.04 5.41 5.53
N LEU A 193 -8.04 6.41 6.40
CA LEU A 193 -8.20 7.81 6.02
C LEU A 193 -6.87 8.57 6.15
N TYR A 194 -6.78 9.69 5.45
CA TYR A 194 -5.63 10.58 5.51
C TYR A 194 -6.06 11.92 6.11
N THR A 195 -5.37 12.31 7.19
CA THR A 195 -5.44 13.68 7.70
C THR A 195 -4.52 14.58 6.91
N LEU A 196 -5.06 15.72 6.47
CA LEU A 196 -4.28 16.76 5.83
C LEU A 196 -3.36 17.43 6.85
N GLY A 197 -2.06 17.37 6.58
CA GLY A 197 -1.03 18.04 7.36
C GLY A 197 -0.63 19.39 6.78
N THR A 198 0.67 19.67 6.81
CA THR A 198 1.23 20.96 6.39
C THR A 198 1.14 21.14 4.87
N LYS A 199 0.75 22.34 4.42
CA LYS A 199 0.87 22.73 3.02
C LYS A 199 2.32 22.96 2.67
N LEU A 200 2.87 22.17 1.75
CA LEU A 200 4.25 22.32 1.30
C LEU A 200 4.36 23.38 0.20
N MET A 201 3.48 23.31 -0.81
CA MET A 201 3.56 24.18 -1.97
C MET A 201 2.26 24.21 -2.79
N GLU A 202 2.09 25.28 -3.56
CA GLU A 202 1.03 25.43 -4.55
C GLU A 202 1.61 25.79 -5.91
N LEU A 203 1.18 25.09 -6.95
CA LEU A 203 1.61 25.29 -8.33
C LEU A 203 0.38 25.55 -9.20
N GLY A 204 0.40 26.63 -9.97
CA GLY A 204 -0.68 26.97 -10.90
C GLY A 204 -0.27 26.75 -12.35
N ILE A 205 -1.02 25.95 -13.10
CA ILE A 205 -0.90 25.85 -14.57
C ILE A 205 -2.16 26.42 -15.21
N LYS A 206 -1.97 27.28 -16.21
CA LYS A 206 -3.08 27.84 -17.01
C LYS A 206 -3.20 27.12 -18.34
N ASN A 207 -4.44 26.95 -18.81
CA ASN A 207 -4.79 26.37 -20.12
C ASN A 207 -4.13 25.01 -20.42
N ALA A 208 -4.01 24.14 -19.41
CA ALA A 208 -3.41 22.82 -19.58
C ALA A 208 -4.29 21.92 -20.45
N ASN A 209 -3.68 21.06 -21.25
CA ASN A 209 -4.37 20.02 -22.03
C ASN A 209 -3.64 18.68 -21.85
N GLY A 210 -3.77 18.16 -20.64
CA GLY A 210 -3.01 17.07 -20.07
C GLY A 210 -1.90 17.58 -19.15
N VAL A 211 -1.86 17.11 -17.90
CA VAL A 211 -0.88 17.56 -16.89
C VAL A 211 -0.02 16.39 -16.43
N GLU A 212 1.29 16.58 -16.43
CA GLU A 212 2.26 15.69 -15.79
C GLU A 212 2.80 16.36 -14.53
N ILE A 213 2.69 15.69 -13.39
CA ILE A 213 3.22 16.16 -12.10
C ILE A 213 4.35 15.23 -11.70
N ILE A 214 5.53 15.80 -11.51
CA ILE A 214 6.75 15.08 -11.18
C ILE A 214 7.16 15.49 -9.78
N PHE A 215 7.19 14.53 -8.86
CA PHE A 215 7.75 14.66 -7.53
C PHE A 215 9.17 14.12 -7.56
N ASN A 216 10.13 14.91 -7.10
CA ASN A 216 11.52 14.52 -7.00
C ASN A 216 12.06 14.90 -5.64
N ILE A 217 12.65 13.94 -4.93
CA ILE A 217 13.33 14.19 -3.66
C ILE A 217 14.79 13.84 -3.86
N ASN A 218 15.68 14.80 -3.60
CA ASN A 218 17.13 14.62 -3.72
C ASN A 218 17.70 13.89 -2.52
N LYS A 219 18.99 13.52 -2.57
CA LYS A 219 19.71 12.87 -1.46
C LYS A 219 19.65 13.66 -0.14
N ASP A 220 19.58 15.00 -0.24
CA ASP A 220 19.51 15.90 0.92
C ASP A 220 18.09 16.09 1.45
N GLY A 221 17.08 15.45 0.84
CA GLY A 221 15.67 15.56 1.24
C GLY A 221 14.92 16.76 0.65
N ALA A 222 15.57 17.58 -0.19
CA ALA A 222 14.92 18.70 -0.87
C ALA A 222 13.85 18.20 -1.85
N LEU A 223 12.62 18.71 -1.71
CA LEU A 223 11.45 18.34 -2.52
C LEU A 223 11.32 19.30 -3.69
N ARG A 224 11.42 18.76 -4.90
CA ARG A 224 11.14 19.47 -6.15
C ARG A 224 9.89 18.91 -6.78
N VAL A 225 8.88 19.77 -6.97
CA VAL A 225 7.67 19.41 -7.71
C VAL A 225 7.63 20.21 -9.00
N THR A 226 7.52 19.48 -10.11
CA THR A 226 7.36 20.05 -11.45
C THR A 226 6.00 19.67 -11.99
N ALA A 227 5.17 20.66 -12.28
CA ALA A 227 3.96 20.48 -13.04
C ALA A 227 4.25 20.88 -14.50
N ARG A 228 3.91 20.03 -15.47
CA ARG A 228 4.16 20.25 -16.90
C ARG A 228 2.90 19.98 -17.71
N ASP A 229 2.59 20.85 -18.65
CA ASP A 229 1.57 20.57 -19.67
C ASP A 229 2.15 19.66 -20.76
N LEU A 230 1.43 18.56 -21.04
CA LEU A 230 1.84 17.54 -22.00
C LEU A 230 1.90 18.06 -23.45
N LYS A 231 1.05 19.04 -23.82
CA LYS A 231 0.99 19.52 -25.21
C LYS A 231 1.83 20.76 -25.45
N THR A 232 1.75 21.76 -24.58
CA THR A 232 2.49 23.01 -24.76
C THR A 232 3.93 22.91 -24.25
N GLY A 233 4.23 21.89 -23.42
CA GLY A 233 5.53 21.74 -22.78
C GLY A 233 5.82 22.78 -21.70
N ASN A 234 4.87 23.68 -21.41
CA ASN A 234 5.02 24.70 -20.39
C ASN A 234 5.10 24.03 -19.01
N ALA A 235 6.05 24.44 -18.18
CA ALA A 235 6.31 23.80 -16.90
C ALA A 235 6.49 24.83 -15.78
N VAL A 236 5.87 24.55 -14.64
CA VAL A 236 6.01 25.31 -13.40
C VAL A 236 6.73 24.42 -12.40
N LYS A 237 7.74 24.98 -11.75
CA LYS A 237 8.59 24.27 -10.80
C LYS A 237 8.53 24.98 -9.47
N GLY A 238 8.48 24.20 -8.39
CA GLY A 238 8.77 24.68 -7.05
C GLY A 238 9.77 23.76 -6.37
N GLU A 239 10.47 24.30 -5.39
CA GLU A 239 11.49 23.61 -4.62
C GLU A 239 11.39 24.06 -3.16
N LEU A 240 11.53 23.10 -2.25
CA LEU A 240 11.55 23.29 -0.80
C LEU A 240 12.68 22.47 -0.16
#